data_AF-A0A1F5AUJ0-F1
#
_entry.id   AF-A0A1F5AUJ0-F1
#
_cell.length_a   1.000
_cell.length_b   1.000
_cell.length_c   1.000
_cell.angle_alpha   90.00
_cell.angle_beta   90.00
_cell.angle_gamma   90.00
#
_symmetry.space_group_name_H-M   'P 1'
#
loop_
_entity.id
_entity.type
_entity.pdbx_description
1 polymer ?
#
loop_
_entity_poly.entity_id
_entity_poly.type
_entity_poly.pdbx_seq_one_letter_code
_entity_poly.pdbx_strand_id
1 'polypeptide(L)'
;GVPPKGGTVVLLSQSGLGGILETFGGLLLLIGLFTRPVAFILAGEMAVAYFQFHAPRGFWPLLNQGELAALYCFLWLYFSAAGPGPWSLDGIRARKREKLEGKPETL
;
A
#
# COMPACT_ATOMS: atom_id res chain seq x y z
N GLY A 1 -9.13 0.43 15.54
CA GLY A 1 -10.20 0.85 16.45
C GLY A 1 -9.61 1.46 17.72
N VAL A 2 -10.11 2.60 18.16
CA VAL A 2 -9.65 3.31 19.37
C VAL A 2 -10.04 2.49 20.62
N PRO A 3 -9.16 2.30 21.62
CA PRO A 3 -9.53 1.61 22.85
C PRO A 3 -10.60 2.41 23.63
N PRO A 4 -11.51 1.75 24.38
CA PRO A 4 -12.69 2.39 25.01
C PRO A 4 -12.40 3.41 26.12
N LYS A 5 -11.16 3.84 26.30
CA LYS A 5 -10.70 4.69 27.41
C LYS A 5 -9.69 5.73 26.96
N GLY A 6 -9.99 6.53 25.93
CA GLY A 6 -9.27 7.77 25.61
C GLY A 6 -7.73 7.72 25.73
N GLY A 7 -7.13 6.59 25.39
CA GLY A 7 -5.72 6.32 25.64
C GLY A 7 -4.88 6.87 24.49
N THR A 8 -3.75 7.50 24.82
CA THR A 8 -2.73 7.86 23.83
C THR A 8 -2.29 6.60 23.09
N VAL A 9 -2.65 6.49 21.82
CA VAL A 9 -2.16 5.42 20.95
C VAL A 9 -0.66 5.65 20.80
N VAL A 10 0.15 4.75 21.35
CA VAL A 10 1.60 4.79 21.18
C VAL A 10 1.87 4.68 19.68
N LEU A 11 2.59 5.63 19.09
CA LEU A 11 2.81 5.69 17.64
C LEU A 11 3.49 4.42 17.08
N LEU A 12 4.31 3.75 17.90
CA LEU A 12 4.95 2.47 17.58
C LEU A 12 4.14 1.23 18.00
N SER A 13 2.89 1.39 18.47
CA SER A 13 1.98 0.25 18.68
C SER A 13 1.44 -0.26 17.35
N GLN A 14 0.95 -1.50 17.28
CA GLN A 14 0.38 -2.07 16.05
C GLN A 14 -0.72 -1.18 15.43
N SER A 15 -1.56 -0.55 16.25
CA SER A 15 -2.58 0.38 15.79
C SER A 15 -2.03 1.74 15.36
N GLY A 16 -0.97 2.24 16.01
CA GLY A 16 -0.27 3.46 15.62
C GLY A 16 0.47 3.30 14.29
N LEU A 17 1.19 2.19 14.13
CA LEU A 17 1.91 1.85 12.90
C LEU A 17 0.94 1.58 11.74
N GLY A 18 -0.17 0.88 11.98
CA GLY A 18 -1.25 0.70 10.99
C GLY A 18 -1.84 2.04 10.54
N GLY A 19 -2.16 2.93 11.48
CA GLY A 19 -2.68 4.26 11.14
C GLY A 19 -1.70 5.13 10.33
N ILE A 20 -0.40 5.07 10.65
CA ILE A 20 0.65 5.75 9.88
C ILE A 20 0.78 5.12 8.49
N LEU A 21 0.82 3.80 8.39
CA LEU A 21 0.95 3.09 7.10
C LEU A 21 -0.26 3.30 6.20
N GLU A 22 -1.49 3.27 6.72
CA GLU A 22 -2.69 3.55 5.95
C GLU A 22 -2.73 5.00 5.47
N THR A 23 -2.41 5.97 6.34
CA THR A 23 -2.48 7.39 5.99
C THR A 23 -1.37 7.80 5.02
N PHE A 24 -0.12 7.48 5.35
CA PHE A 24 1.02 7.86 4.52
C PHE A 24 1.19 6.93 3.31
N GLY A 25 0.96 5.62 3.46
CA GLY A 25 1.00 4.66 2.36
C GLY A 25 -0.12 4.91 1.35
N GLY A 26 -1.35 5.18 1.81
CA GLY A 26 -2.46 5.58 0.95
C GLY A 26 -2.21 6.91 0.24
N LEU A 27 -1.63 7.90 0.93
CA LEU A 27 -1.27 9.18 0.34
C LEU A 27 -0.16 9.05 -0.72
N LEU A 28 0.87 8.25 -0.45
CA LEU A 28 1.96 7.96 -1.40
C LEU A 28 1.45 7.23 -2.65
N LEU A 29 0.52 6.28 -2.48
CA LEU A 29 -0.17 5.60 -3.57
C LEU A 29 -1.05 6.56 -4.40
N LEU A 30 -1.81 7.45 -3.76
CA LEU A 30 -2.63 8.46 -4.43
C LEU A 30 -1.77 9.42 -5.26
N ILE A 31 -0.62 9.82 -4.73
CA ILE A 31 0.34 10.69 -5.41
C ILE A 31 1.09 9.91 -6.52
N GLY A 32 1.09 8.58 -6.48
CA GLY A 32 1.74 7.70 -7.44
C GLY A 32 3.26 7.83 -7.41
N LEU A 33 3.84 8.12 -6.24
CA LEU A 33 5.27 8.23 -6.01
C LEU A 33 5.74 7.02 -5.20
N PHE A 34 6.71 6.27 -5.70
CA PHE A 34 7.17 4.99 -5.10
C PHE A 34 6.04 3.94 -4.93
N THR A 35 5.11 3.91 -5.88
CA THR A 35 3.92 3.05 -5.86
C THR A 35 4.26 1.55 -5.67
N ARG A 36 5.40 1.09 -6.21
CA ARG A 36 5.84 -0.31 -6.13
C ARG A 36 6.26 -0.73 -4.70
N PRO A 37 7.27 -0.12 -4.06
CA PRO A 37 7.66 -0.51 -2.71
C PRO A 37 6.58 -0.22 -1.67
N VAL A 38 5.79 0.86 -1.83
CA VAL A 38 4.70 1.17 -0.89
C VAL A 38 3.60 0.11 -0.96
N ALA A 39 3.17 -0.29 -2.16
CA ALA A 39 2.18 -1.33 -2.32
C ALA A 39 2.69 -2.70 -1.80
N PHE A 40 3.98 -3.01 -1.97
CA PHE A 40 4.56 -4.23 -1.38
C PHE A 40 4.49 -4.24 0.16
N ILE A 41 4.79 -3.12 0.81
CA ILE A 41 4.71 -3.00 2.27
C ILE A 41 3.25 -3.15 2.75
N LEU A 42 2.30 -2.50 2.08
CA LEU A 42 0.86 -2.60 2.41
C LEU A 42 0.32 -4.03 2.21
N ALA A 43 0.78 -4.73 1.17
CA ALA A 43 0.45 -6.15 1.00
C ALA A 43 0.95 -6.98 2.19
N GLY A 44 2.19 -6.76 2.63
CA GLY A 44 2.76 -7.43 3.79
C GLY A 44 2.00 -7.15 5.08
N GLU A 45 1.56 -5.91 5.29
CA GLU A 45 0.76 -5.51 6.45
C GLU A 45 -0.60 -6.23 6.48
N MET A 46 -1.31 -6.26 5.35
CA MET A 46 -2.57 -7.01 5.21
C MET A 46 -2.37 -8.52 5.42
N ALA A 47 -1.25 -9.08 4.94
CA ALA A 47 -0.91 -10.49 5.18
C ALA A 47 -0.70 -10.77 6.67
N VAL A 48 0.08 -9.94 7.37
CA VAL A 48 0.30 -10.08 8.82
C VAL A 48 -1.02 -9.92 9.59
N ALA A 49 -1.87 -8.97 9.21
CA ALA A 49 -3.20 -8.79 9.80
C ALA A 49 -4.10 -10.01 9.59
N TYR A 50 -4.05 -10.65 8.42
CA TYR A 50 -4.76 -11.89 8.16
C TYR A 50 -4.27 -13.02 9.08
N PHE A 51 -2.96 -13.24 9.18
CA PHE A 51 -2.40 -14.31 10.01
C PHE A 51 -2.60 -14.08 11.51
N GLN A 52 -2.57 -12.83 11.99
CA GLN A 52 -2.75 -12.52 13.41
C GLN A 52 -4.20 -12.53 13.87
N PHE A 53 -5.11 -11.97 13.06
CA PHE A 53 -6.50 -11.78 13.49
C PHE A 53 -7.49 -12.76 12.86
N HIS A 54 -7.20 -13.34 11.70
CA HIS A 54 -8.18 -14.13 10.94
C HIS A 54 -7.82 -15.61 10.87
N ALA A 55 -6.55 -15.94 10.63
CA ALA A 55 -6.08 -17.34 10.59
C ALA A 55 -6.40 -18.15 11.87
N PRO A 56 -6.36 -17.59 13.11
CA PRO A 56 -6.71 -18.35 14.32
C PRO A 56 -8.20 -18.71 14.40
N ARG A 57 -9.07 -17.98 13.67
CA ARG A 57 -10.52 -18.20 13.62
C ARG A 57 -10.94 -19.16 12.50
N GLY A 58 -10.00 -19.53 11.64
CA GLY A 58 -10.20 -20.43 10.50
C GLY A 58 -9.17 -20.13 9.42
N PHE A 59 -8.68 -21.14 8.69
CA PHE A 59 -7.65 -20.92 7.67
C PHE A 59 -8.21 -20.27 6.39
N TRP A 60 -9.48 -20.56 6.06
CA TRP A 60 -10.14 -20.05 4.87
C TRP A 60 -10.71 -18.63 5.09
N PRO A 61 -10.38 -17.66 4.21
CA PRO A 61 -10.85 -16.27 4.31
C PRO A 61 -12.38 -16.15 4.41
N LEU A 62 -13.07 -17.05 3.72
CA LEU A 62 -14.53 -17.11 3.64
C LEU A 62 -15.17 -17.53 4.97
N LEU A 63 -14.45 -18.30 5.80
CA LEU A 63 -14.95 -18.82 7.08
C LEU A 63 -14.52 -17.97 8.28
N ASN A 64 -13.50 -17.12 8.12
CA ASN A 64 -12.93 -16.32 9.21
C ASN A 64 -13.18 -14.81 9.06
N GLN A 65 -14.01 -14.39 8.10
CA GLN A 65 -14.29 -12.99 7.74
C GLN A 65 -13.06 -12.20 7.26
N GLY A 66 -11.96 -12.88 6.92
CA GLY A 66 -10.71 -12.28 6.44
C GLY A 66 -10.68 -12.04 4.93
N GLU A 67 -11.83 -12.15 4.26
CA GLU A 67 -11.95 -11.96 2.81
C GLU A 67 -11.41 -10.60 2.36
N LEU A 68 -11.75 -9.52 3.07
CA LEU A 68 -11.24 -8.18 2.76
C LEU A 68 -9.72 -8.07 2.95
N ALA A 69 -9.17 -8.66 4.02
CA ALA A 69 -7.73 -8.64 4.27
C ALA A 69 -6.96 -9.41 3.18
N ALA A 70 -7.48 -10.57 2.76
CA ALA A 70 -6.90 -11.34 1.66
C ALA A 70 -7.01 -10.58 0.33
N LEU A 71 -8.18 -10.02 0.01
CA LEU A 71 -8.41 -9.23 -1.21
C LEU A 71 -7.49 -8.02 -1.29
N TYR A 72 -7.37 -7.24 -0.20
CA TYR A 72 -6.47 -6.09 -0.18
C TYR A 72 -5.01 -6.52 -0.31
N CYS A 73 -4.60 -7.61 0.34
CA CYS A 73 -3.25 -8.17 0.14
C CYS A 73 -2.95 -8.42 -1.34
N PHE A 74 -3.82 -9.14 -2.05
CA PHE A 74 -3.64 -9.42 -3.48
C PHE A 74 -3.72 -8.17 -4.36
N LEU A 75 -4.61 -7.23 -4.02
CA LEU A 75 -4.75 -5.96 -4.74
C LEU A 75 -3.46 -5.12 -4.63
N TRP A 76 -2.87 -5.05 -3.44
CA TRP A 76 -1.61 -4.36 -3.21
C TRP A 76 -0.43 -5.07 -3.91
N LEU A 77 -0.39 -6.40 -3.92
CA LEU A 77 0.58 -7.16 -4.72
C LEU A 77 0.43 -6.88 -6.22
N TYR A 78 -0.80 -6.79 -6.71
CA TYR A 78 -1.07 -6.41 -8.09
C TYR A 78 -0.53 -5.02 -8.40
N PHE A 79 -0.80 -4.02 -7.55
CA PHE A 79 -0.25 -2.67 -7.73
C PHE A 79 1.28 -2.62 -7.63
N SER A 80 1.88 -3.46 -6.79
CA SER A 80 3.33 -3.63 -6.72
C SER A 80 3.93 -4.15 -8.03
N ALA A 81 3.26 -5.12 -8.68
CA ALA A 81 3.71 -5.72 -9.93
C ALA A 81 3.42 -4.82 -11.15
N ALA A 82 2.16 -4.40 -11.32
CA ALA A 82 1.69 -3.56 -12.42
C ALA A 82 2.35 -2.18 -12.42
N GLY A 83 2.69 -1.67 -11.25
CA GLY A 83 3.36 -0.39 -11.08
C GLY A 83 2.42 0.81 -11.17
N PRO A 84 3.00 2.02 -11.10
CA PRO A 84 2.24 3.27 -11.14
C PRO A 84 1.48 3.42 -12.47
N GLY A 85 0.18 3.73 -12.42
CA GLY A 85 -0.62 4.02 -13.63
C GLY A 85 -0.09 5.21 -14.44
N PRO A 86 -0.55 5.42 -15.69
CA PRO A 86 -0.03 6.46 -16.60
C PRO A 86 -0.21 7.92 -16.12
N TRP A 87 -1.04 8.13 -15.09
CA TRP A 87 -1.27 9.41 -14.41
C TRP A 87 -0.43 9.61 -13.14
N SER A 88 0.40 8.63 -12.77
CA SER A 88 1.29 8.73 -11.61
C SER A 88 2.39 9.77 -11.84
N LEU A 89 2.84 10.43 -10.75
CA LEU A 89 3.98 11.34 -10.82
C LEU A 89 5.27 10.62 -11.25
N ASP A 90 5.45 9.35 -10.90
CA ASP A 90 6.54 8.51 -11.42
C ASP A 90 6.47 8.36 -12.95
N GLY A 91 5.29 8.03 -13.49
CA GLY A 91 5.08 7.90 -14.93
C GLY A 91 5.26 9.22 -15.69
N ILE A 92 4.81 10.33 -15.12
CA ILE A 92 5.00 11.67 -15.70
C ILE A 92 6.49 12.07 -15.71
N ARG A 93 7.24 11.77 -14.64
CA ARG A 93 8.68 12.06 -14.56
C ARG A 93 9.50 11.21 -15.53
N ALA A 94 9.21 9.92 -15.66
CA ALA A 94 9.85 9.03 -16.63
C ALA A 94 9.64 9.51 -18.07
N ARG A 95 8.39 9.82 -18.45
CA ARG A 95 8.07 10.35 -19.80
C ARG A 95 8.71 11.70 -20.07
N LYS A 96 8.83 12.57 -19.05
CA LYS A 96 9.49 13.87 -19.20
C LYS A 96 10.99 13.70 -19.47
N ARG A 97 11.66 12.73 -18.83
CA ARG A 97 13.06 12.39 -19.10
C ARG A 97 13.28 11.85 -20.51
N GLU A 98 12.48 10.87 -20.95
CA GLU A 98 12.54 10.35 -22.33
C GLU A 98 12.36 11.46 -23.38
N LYS A 99 11.45 12.41 -23.14
CA LYS A 99 11.22 13.54 -24.06
C LYS A 99 12.39 14.54 -24.09
N LEU A 100 13.17 14.64 -23.02
CA LEU A 100 14.33 15.51 -22.93
C LEU A 100 15.57 14.85 -23.54
N GLU A 101 15.76 13.55 -23.33
CA GLU A 101 16.87 12.77 -23.89
C GLU A 101 16.65 12.42 -25.38
N GLY A 102 15.40 12.26 -25.81
CA GLY A 102 15.01 11.98 -27.20
C GLY A 102 14.89 13.21 -28.09
N LYS A 103 15.26 14.41 -27.62
CA LYS A 103 15.28 15.62 -28.43
C LYS A 103 16.68 15.70 -29.07
N PRO A 104 16.89 15.29 -30.34
CA PRO A 104 18.17 15.53 -30.99
C PRO A 104 18.41 17.05 -30.99
N GLU A 105 19.59 17.45 -30.52
CA GLU A 105 20.12 18.80 -30.67
C GLU A 105 20.09 19.14 -32.16
N THR A 106 18.99 19.74 -32.60
CA THR A 106 18.83 20.28 -33.93
C THR A 106 18.75 21.78 -33.77
N LEU A 107 19.97 22.35 -33.88
CA LEU A 107 20.35 23.73 -34.19
C LEU A 107 20.21 24.77 -33.07
#